data_AF-A0A445KYC8-F1
#
_entry.id   AF-A0A445KYC8-F1
#
_cell.length_a   1.000
_cell.length_b   1.000
_cell.length_c   1.000
_cell.angle_alpha   90.00
_cell.angle_beta   90.00
_cell.angle_gamma   90.00
#
_symmetry.space_group_name_H-M   'P 1'
#
loop_
_entity.id
_entity.type
_entity.pdbx_description
1 polymer ?
#
loop_
_entity_poly.entity_id
_entity_poly.type
_entity_poly.pdbx_seq_one_letter_code
_entity_poly.pdbx_strand_id
1 'polypeptide(L)'
;MMGQFAKLRSKEMKETNGMKLSSYKGDNVNGDAFEEKMRIPDPERLIRAYNKSVVTLSLLKAFAMGCQWNLDFSQHNEQGDKYLELAHRIDNTLAFMAAAGLTVDHPIMKTTEFWTSHECLLLPYEQSLTRLDSTSGLYYDCSAHMLWVGERTRQLDGAHVEFLRGVIIPLALRLNASQSLELAFNISERLKKNRIGSDLNSIFSL
;
A
#
# COMPACT_ATOMS: atom_id res chain seq x y z
N MET A 1 -0.52 2.92 -1.29
CA MET A 1 -0.74 3.64 -2.57
C MET A 1 -0.55 2.70 -3.74
N MET A 2 -1.18 3.00 -4.89
CA MET A 2 -1.04 2.29 -6.17
C MET A 2 -1.55 0.85 -6.13
N GLY A 3 -2.88 0.71 -6.27
CA GLY A 3 -3.60 -0.57 -6.09
C GLY A 3 -4.73 -0.47 -5.06
N GLN A 4 -4.69 0.56 -4.20
CA GLN A 4 -5.72 0.84 -3.19
C GLN A 4 -7.01 1.43 -3.81
N PHE A 5 -7.66 0.68 -4.69
CA PHE A 5 -8.93 1.04 -5.30
C PHE A 5 -10.11 0.37 -4.61
N ALA A 6 -9.95 -0.90 -4.24
CA ALA A 6 -11.01 -1.67 -3.60
C ALA A 6 -11.28 -1.12 -2.20
N LYS A 7 -12.56 -1.12 -1.83
CA LYS A 7 -13.05 -0.63 -0.53
C LYS A 7 -14.02 -1.63 0.05
N LEU A 8 -13.70 -2.11 1.24
CA LEU A 8 -14.59 -2.96 1.99
C LEU A 8 -15.72 -2.11 2.63
N ARG A 9 -16.95 -2.64 2.64
CA ARG A 9 -18.14 -1.91 3.08
C ARG A 9 -18.85 -2.65 4.20
N SER A 10 -19.26 -1.91 5.22
CA SER A 10 -20.01 -2.48 6.35
C SER A 10 -21.44 -2.89 5.98
N LYS A 11 -22.03 -2.25 4.94
CA LYS A 11 -23.36 -2.58 4.42
C LYS A 11 -23.25 -2.85 2.93
N GLU A 12 -23.89 -3.92 2.48
CA GLU A 12 -23.92 -4.26 1.04
C GLU A 12 -24.70 -3.24 0.22
N MET A 13 -25.74 -2.66 0.81
CA MET A 13 -26.60 -1.68 0.16
C MET A 13 -26.49 -0.32 0.86
N LYS A 14 -26.52 0.75 0.06
CA LYS A 14 -26.62 2.14 0.50
C LYS A 14 -28.02 2.64 0.15
N GLU A 15 -28.67 3.27 1.13
CA GLU A 15 -29.99 3.86 0.96
C GLU A 15 -29.87 5.39 1.00
N THR A 16 -30.56 6.07 0.08
CA THR A 16 -30.63 7.54 0.02
C THR A 16 -31.97 7.92 -0.60
N ASN A 17 -32.73 8.80 0.05
CA ASN A 17 -34.05 9.26 -0.40
C ASN A 17 -35.03 8.13 -0.76
N GLY A 18 -35.05 7.05 0.04
CA GLY A 18 -35.92 5.88 -0.18
C GLY A 18 -35.47 4.92 -1.28
N MET A 19 -34.41 5.24 -2.03
CA MET A 19 -33.82 4.35 -3.03
C MET A 19 -32.66 3.56 -2.44
N LYS A 20 -32.66 2.25 -2.63
CA LYS A 20 -31.65 1.32 -2.10
C LYS A 20 -30.82 0.73 -3.23
N LEU A 21 -29.55 1.12 -3.31
CA LEU A 21 -28.60 0.67 -4.34
C LEU A 21 -27.41 -0.07 -3.72
N SER A 22 -26.70 -0.87 -4.52
CA SER A 22 -25.46 -1.53 -4.04
C SER A 22 -24.43 -0.48 -3.62
N SER A 23 -23.69 -0.78 -2.55
CA SER A 23 -22.66 0.11 -2.03
C SER A 23 -21.52 0.28 -3.04
N TYR A 24 -20.91 1.46 -3.01
CA TYR A 24 -19.61 1.68 -3.67
C TYR A 24 -18.55 0.76 -3.06
N LYS A 25 -17.93 -0.10 -3.88
CA LYS A 25 -16.91 -1.08 -3.46
C LYS A 25 -15.50 -0.70 -3.93
N GLY A 26 -15.33 0.51 -4.47
CA GLY A 26 -14.06 0.97 -5.01
C GLY A 26 -14.06 1.06 -6.53
N ASP A 27 -13.20 1.91 -7.08
CA ASP A 27 -13.15 2.23 -8.51
C ASP A 27 -12.85 1.03 -9.40
N ASN A 28 -12.16 0.02 -8.87
CA ASN A 28 -11.85 -1.24 -9.53
C ASN A 28 -13.01 -2.25 -9.50
N VAL A 29 -14.12 -1.92 -8.84
CA VAL A 29 -15.34 -2.75 -8.79
C VAL A 29 -16.50 -2.02 -9.45
N ASN A 30 -16.90 -0.86 -8.93
CA ASN A 30 -18.05 -0.10 -9.42
C ASN A 30 -17.83 1.43 -9.29
N GLY A 31 -18.76 2.22 -9.80
CA GLY A 31 -18.72 3.68 -9.77
C GLY A 31 -19.17 4.26 -8.43
N ASP A 32 -18.68 5.46 -8.12
CA ASP A 32 -18.98 6.22 -6.89
C ASP A 32 -20.37 6.88 -6.93
N ALA A 33 -20.79 7.35 -8.11
CA ALA A 33 -22.08 7.96 -8.38
C ALA A 33 -23.25 7.08 -7.91
N PHE A 34 -24.27 7.70 -7.32
CA PHE A 34 -25.45 7.02 -6.78
C PHE A 34 -26.49 6.79 -7.90
N GLU A 35 -26.10 5.99 -8.88
CA GLU A 35 -26.93 5.61 -10.03
C GLU A 35 -26.89 4.09 -10.20
N GLU A 36 -28.01 3.46 -10.55
CA GLU A 36 -28.12 1.99 -10.65
C GLU A 36 -27.07 1.38 -11.57
N LYS A 37 -26.93 1.91 -12.80
CA LYS A 37 -25.90 1.49 -13.77
C LYS A 37 -24.47 1.61 -13.23
N MET A 38 -24.22 2.58 -12.36
CA MET A 38 -22.89 2.83 -11.79
C MET A 38 -22.57 1.87 -10.66
N ARG A 39 -23.57 1.20 -10.07
CA ARG A 39 -23.35 0.24 -8.99
C ARG A 39 -23.11 -1.20 -9.46
N ILE A 40 -23.40 -1.49 -10.73
CA ILE A 40 -23.12 -2.79 -11.36
C ILE A 40 -21.59 -2.99 -11.42
N PRO A 41 -21.05 -4.10 -10.88
CA PRO A 41 -19.63 -4.41 -11.01
C PRO A 41 -19.21 -4.57 -12.48
N ASP A 42 -18.12 -3.91 -12.87
CA ASP A 42 -17.60 -3.91 -14.25
C ASP A 42 -16.15 -4.43 -14.27
N PRO A 43 -15.90 -5.63 -14.83
CA PRO A 43 -14.55 -6.22 -14.90
C PRO A 43 -13.51 -5.37 -15.63
N GLU A 44 -13.92 -4.52 -16.59
CA GLU A 44 -12.99 -3.63 -17.30
C GLU A 44 -12.32 -2.61 -16.35
N ARG A 45 -12.93 -2.38 -15.18
CA ARG A 45 -12.35 -1.54 -14.14
C ARG A 45 -11.08 -2.13 -13.53
N LEU A 46 -10.85 -3.44 -13.62
CA LEU A 46 -9.59 -4.06 -13.22
C LEU A 46 -8.44 -3.58 -14.10
N ILE A 47 -8.66 -3.53 -15.42
CA ILE A 47 -7.67 -3.05 -16.40
C ILE A 47 -7.43 -1.55 -16.19
N ARG A 48 -8.48 -0.77 -15.95
CA ARG A 48 -8.34 0.66 -15.63
C ARG A 48 -7.56 0.89 -14.35
N ALA A 49 -7.80 0.09 -13.32
CA ALA A 49 -7.06 0.16 -12.05
C ALA A 49 -5.57 -0.16 -12.27
N TYR A 50 -5.26 -1.21 -13.03
CA TYR A 50 -3.89 -1.55 -13.41
C TYR A 50 -3.19 -0.40 -14.14
N ASN A 51 -3.82 0.15 -15.19
CA ASN A 51 -3.24 1.25 -15.98
C ASN A 51 -3.00 2.50 -15.11
N LYS A 52 -3.94 2.84 -14.22
CA LYS A 52 -3.76 3.93 -13.25
C LYS A 52 -2.55 3.67 -12.34
N SER A 53 -2.44 2.45 -11.79
CA SER A 53 -1.30 2.08 -10.94
C SER A 53 0.04 2.20 -11.67
N VAL A 54 0.12 1.74 -12.92
CA VAL A 54 1.35 1.83 -13.75
C VAL A 54 1.73 3.29 -13.99
N VAL A 55 0.79 4.14 -14.40
CA VAL A 55 1.06 5.56 -14.65
C VAL A 55 1.52 6.26 -13.36
N THR A 56 0.84 6.00 -12.24
CA THR A 56 1.25 6.57 -10.93
C THR A 56 2.64 6.08 -10.52
N LEU A 57 2.97 4.80 -10.74
CA LEU A 57 4.31 4.25 -10.44
C LEU A 57 5.39 4.88 -11.30
N SER A 58 5.17 4.98 -12.60
CA SER A 58 6.12 5.64 -13.50
C SER A 58 6.36 7.10 -13.09
N LEU A 59 5.30 7.81 -12.69
CA LEU A 59 5.41 9.19 -12.23
C LEU A 59 6.18 9.30 -10.90
N LEU A 60 5.91 8.42 -9.94
CA LEU A 60 6.65 8.40 -8.67
C LEU A 60 8.12 8.00 -8.85
N LYS A 61 8.43 7.08 -9.78
CA LYS A 61 9.82 6.76 -10.15
C LYS A 61 10.55 7.99 -10.69
N ALA A 62 9.85 8.81 -11.49
CA ALA A 62 10.42 10.06 -11.98
C ALA A 62 10.66 11.08 -10.86
N PHE A 63 9.74 11.21 -9.89
CA PHE A 63 9.90 12.12 -8.76
C PHE A 63 10.87 11.65 -7.67
N ALA A 64 11.13 10.34 -7.56
CA ALA A 64 12.13 9.81 -6.65
C ALA A 64 13.57 10.26 -7.01
N MET A 65 13.76 10.81 -8.22
CA MET A 65 14.98 11.46 -8.67
C MET A 65 14.92 12.98 -8.40
N GLY A 66 15.01 13.34 -7.12
CA GLY A 66 15.17 14.72 -6.67
C GLY A 66 13.87 15.44 -6.34
N CYS A 67 13.87 16.16 -5.21
CA CYS A 67 12.79 17.10 -4.92
C CYS A 67 13.26 18.23 -4.00
N GLN A 68 13.01 19.47 -4.42
CA GLN A 68 12.79 20.60 -3.52
C GLN A 68 11.35 20.49 -3.02
N TRP A 69 11.18 20.27 -1.72
CA TRP A 69 9.87 20.27 -1.09
C TRP A 69 9.62 21.69 -0.58
N ASN A 70 8.65 22.39 -1.17
CA ASN A 70 8.30 23.73 -0.69
C ASN A 70 7.68 23.63 0.71
N LEU A 71 8.34 24.25 1.68
CA LEU A 71 7.92 24.37 3.08
C LEU A 71 6.85 25.47 3.29
N ASP A 72 6.21 25.94 2.23
CA ASP A 72 5.27 27.08 2.28
C ASP A 72 4.09 26.83 3.24
N PHE A 73 3.75 25.56 3.52
CA PHE A 73 2.70 25.18 4.46
C PHE A 73 3.08 25.36 5.95
N SER A 74 4.36 25.53 6.28
CA SER A 74 4.83 25.68 7.67
C SER A 74 4.84 27.13 8.14
N GLN A 75 4.50 28.10 7.27
CA GLN A 75 4.49 29.50 7.69
C GLN A 75 3.22 29.81 8.51
N HIS A 76 3.42 30.42 9.69
CA HIS A 76 2.38 30.98 10.57
C HIS A 76 1.65 30.01 11.53
N ASN A 77 2.32 29.00 12.10
CA ASN A 77 1.84 28.32 13.31
C ASN A 77 3.00 27.76 14.17
N GLU A 78 2.75 27.50 15.46
CA GLU A 78 3.76 27.02 16.43
C GLU A 78 4.36 25.63 16.07
N GLN A 79 3.61 24.79 15.35
CA GLN A 79 4.12 23.53 14.81
C GLN A 79 5.07 23.77 13.64
N GLY A 80 4.86 24.85 12.89
CA GLY A 80 5.69 25.32 11.79
C GLY A 80 7.09 25.72 12.24
N ASP A 81 7.21 26.38 13.40
CA ASP A 81 8.51 26.77 13.98
C ASP A 81 9.39 25.55 14.28
N LYS A 82 8.81 24.48 14.84
CA LYS A 82 9.52 23.20 15.09
C LYS A 82 9.93 22.51 13.78
N TYR A 83 9.10 22.60 12.75
CA TYR A 83 9.43 22.08 11.41
C TYR A 83 10.56 22.90 10.75
N LEU A 84 10.54 24.22 10.88
CA LEU A 84 11.59 25.10 10.38
C LEU A 84 12.92 24.86 11.09
N GLU A 85 12.92 24.63 12.40
CA GLU A 85 14.12 24.26 13.14
C GLU A 85 14.73 22.94 12.61
N LEU A 86 13.89 21.92 12.37
CA LEU A 86 14.33 20.66 11.78
C LEU A 86 14.87 20.87 10.36
N ALA A 87 14.18 21.66 9.54
CA ALA A 87 14.63 21.98 8.18
C ALA A 87 16.01 22.67 8.20
N HIS A 88 16.21 23.66 9.07
CA HIS A 88 17.51 24.31 9.25
C HIS A 88 18.61 23.34 9.71
N ARG A 89 18.28 22.37 10.57
CA ARG A 89 19.24 21.32 10.96
C ARG A 89 19.60 20.40 9.80
N ILE A 90 18.64 20.09 8.94
CA ILE A 90 18.89 19.34 7.70
C ILE A 90 19.80 20.16 6.78
N ASP A 91 19.54 21.45 6.58
CA ASP A 91 20.38 22.33 5.76
C ASP A 91 21.83 22.39 6.27
N ASN A 92 22.03 22.55 7.59
CA ASN A 92 23.36 22.52 8.20
C ASN A 92 24.07 21.19 7.98
N THR A 93 23.33 20.07 8.03
CA THR A 93 23.87 18.73 7.76
C THR A 93 24.28 18.59 6.30
N LEU A 94 23.46 19.06 5.36
CA LEU A 94 23.76 19.07 3.93
C LEU A 94 25.00 19.93 3.62
N ALA A 95 25.12 21.10 4.26
CA ALA A 95 26.29 21.97 4.14
C ALA A 95 27.56 21.30 4.68
N PHE A 96 27.46 20.60 5.81
CA PHE A 96 28.57 19.83 6.37
C PHE A 96 28.99 18.68 5.43
N MET A 97 28.03 17.92 4.90
CA MET A 97 28.29 16.85 3.93
C MET A 97 29.01 17.40 2.69
N ALA A 98 28.55 18.54 2.15
CA ALA A 98 29.19 19.20 1.03
C ALA A 98 30.63 19.63 1.34
N ALA A 99 30.87 20.22 2.52
CA ALA A 99 32.21 20.60 2.98
C ALA A 99 33.14 19.39 3.18
N ALA A 100 32.60 18.22 3.54
CA ALA A 100 33.32 16.96 3.66
C ALA A 100 33.54 16.23 2.31
N GLY A 101 33.10 16.81 1.19
CA GLY A 101 33.27 16.27 -0.17
C GLY A 101 32.08 15.44 -0.69
N LEU A 102 31.01 15.27 0.10
CA LEU A 102 29.75 14.65 -0.32
C LEU A 102 28.81 15.73 -0.88
N THR A 103 29.05 16.10 -2.13
CA THR A 103 28.24 17.10 -2.83
C THR A 103 26.85 16.57 -3.19
N VAL A 104 25.92 17.48 -3.51
CA VAL A 104 24.57 17.15 -4.02
C VAL A 104 24.60 16.30 -5.31
N ASP A 105 25.75 16.25 -5.98
CA ASP A 105 25.92 15.43 -7.18
C ASP A 105 26.17 13.95 -6.90
N HIS A 106 26.49 13.59 -5.64
CA HIS A 106 26.72 12.22 -5.24
C HIS A 106 25.46 11.36 -5.43
N PRO A 107 25.53 10.13 -5.99
CA PRO A 107 24.36 9.31 -6.31
C PRO A 107 23.38 9.12 -5.14
N ILE A 108 23.92 8.92 -3.93
CA ILE A 108 23.13 8.76 -2.69
C ILE A 108 22.25 9.98 -2.39
N MET A 109 22.65 11.19 -2.84
CA MET A 109 21.90 12.43 -2.62
C MET A 109 20.79 12.65 -3.66
N LYS A 110 20.80 11.88 -4.77
CA LYS A 110 19.90 12.08 -5.92
C LYS A 110 18.76 11.09 -5.99
N THR A 111 18.87 9.96 -5.29
CA THR A 111 17.90 8.87 -5.38
C THR A 111 17.34 8.56 -4.01
N THR A 112 16.02 8.39 -3.94
CA THR A 112 15.37 7.75 -2.79
C THR A 112 14.73 6.44 -3.23
N GLU A 113 14.79 5.43 -2.37
CA GLU A 113 14.00 4.21 -2.56
C GLU A 113 12.57 4.47 -2.11
N PHE A 114 11.61 3.93 -2.86
CA PHE A 114 10.22 3.96 -2.46
C PHE A 114 9.56 2.63 -2.82
N TRP A 115 8.58 2.27 -1.98
CA TRP A 115 7.84 1.03 -2.12
C TRP A 115 6.35 1.32 -2.17
N THR A 116 5.59 0.37 -2.71
CA THR A 116 4.15 0.48 -2.90
C THR A 116 3.42 -0.55 -2.07
N SER A 117 2.19 -0.24 -1.69
CA SER A 117 1.38 -1.15 -0.89
C SER A 117 -0.11 -0.90 -1.02
N HIS A 118 -0.89 -1.97 -0.94
CA HIS A 118 -2.36 -1.92 -0.85
C HIS A 118 -2.92 -3.11 -0.07
N GLU A 119 -4.18 -2.98 0.30
CA GLU A 119 -4.95 -4.07 0.88
C GLU A 119 -5.18 -5.16 -0.17
N CYS A 120 -4.68 -6.37 0.09
CA CYS A 120 -5.01 -7.56 -0.68
C CYS A 120 -6.49 -7.86 -0.46
N LEU A 121 -7.35 -7.33 -1.33
CA LEU A 121 -8.80 -7.35 -1.14
C LEU A 121 -9.52 -8.02 -2.31
N LEU A 122 -9.23 -7.62 -3.54
CA LEU A 122 -9.89 -8.14 -4.73
C LEU A 122 -9.07 -9.27 -5.35
N LEU A 123 -9.22 -10.49 -4.83
CA LEU A 123 -8.38 -11.64 -5.19
C LEU A 123 -8.25 -11.92 -6.69
N PRO A 124 -9.27 -11.74 -7.55
CA PRO A 124 -9.08 -11.90 -9.00
C PRO A 124 -8.03 -10.94 -9.58
N TYR A 125 -7.93 -9.73 -9.03
CA TYR A 125 -6.90 -8.76 -9.40
C TYR A 125 -5.52 -9.21 -8.94
N GLU A 126 -5.37 -9.59 -7.67
CA GLU A 126 -4.10 -10.05 -7.09
C GLU A 126 -3.58 -11.32 -7.77
N GLN A 127 -4.46 -12.30 -7.99
CA GLN A 127 -4.14 -13.53 -8.72
C GLN A 127 -3.66 -13.23 -10.14
N SER A 128 -4.28 -12.27 -10.85
CA SER A 128 -3.87 -11.90 -12.21
C SER A 128 -2.48 -11.22 -12.27
N LEU A 129 -1.99 -10.70 -11.16
CA LEU A 129 -0.69 -10.03 -11.03
C LEU A 129 0.36 -10.88 -10.30
N THR A 130 0.00 -12.08 -9.85
CA THR A 130 0.94 -13.04 -9.29
C THR A 130 1.81 -13.69 -10.37
N ARG A 131 3.13 -13.77 -10.14
CA ARG A 131 4.11 -14.31 -11.08
C ARG A 131 4.99 -15.34 -10.39
N LEU A 132 5.42 -16.35 -11.14
CA LEU A 132 6.47 -17.26 -10.71
C LEU A 132 7.83 -16.59 -10.98
N ASP A 133 8.63 -16.41 -9.94
CA ASP A 133 9.98 -15.91 -10.07
C ASP A 133 10.90 -16.97 -10.71
N SER A 134 11.64 -16.58 -11.74
CA SER A 134 12.47 -17.48 -12.52
C SER A 134 13.72 -17.96 -11.79
N THR A 135 14.15 -17.26 -10.73
CA THR A 135 15.38 -17.57 -9.99
C THR A 135 15.10 -18.47 -8.79
N SER A 136 14.07 -18.16 -8.01
CA SER A 136 13.70 -18.86 -6.78
C SER A 136 12.65 -19.96 -6.99
N GLY A 137 11.88 -19.92 -8.09
CA GLY A 137 10.75 -20.81 -8.30
C GLY A 137 9.59 -20.58 -7.32
N LEU A 138 9.55 -19.42 -6.67
CA LEU A 138 8.50 -19.01 -5.74
C LEU A 138 7.53 -18.05 -6.40
N TYR A 139 6.29 -18.01 -5.93
CA TYR A 139 5.29 -17.07 -6.43
C TYR A 139 5.39 -15.74 -5.70
N TYR A 140 5.35 -14.64 -6.43
CA TYR A 140 5.32 -13.28 -5.91
C TYR A 140 4.08 -12.59 -6.45
N ASP A 141 3.36 -11.86 -5.59
CA ASP A 141 2.35 -10.93 -6.09
C ASP A 141 3.05 -9.65 -6.56
N CYS A 142 3.04 -9.38 -7.86
CA CYS A 142 3.68 -8.21 -8.44
C CYS A 142 2.75 -6.99 -8.52
N SER A 143 1.60 -7.01 -7.84
CA SER A 143 0.69 -5.87 -7.78
C SER A 143 1.25 -4.72 -6.94
N ALA A 144 2.08 -5.02 -5.93
CA ALA A 144 2.78 -4.06 -5.08
C ALA A 144 4.04 -4.66 -4.45
N HIS A 145 4.79 -3.86 -3.69
CA HIS A 145 5.97 -4.33 -2.95
C HIS A 145 5.62 -4.95 -1.59
N MET A 146 4.51 -4.52 -0.99
CA MET A 146 3.97 -5.06 0.26
C MET A 146 2.44 -5.12 0.17
N LEU A 147 1.84 -6.19 0.69
CA LEU A 147 0.39 -6.30 0.80
C LEU A 147 -0.04 -6.31 2.26
N TRP A 148 -1.27 -5.90 2.55
CA TRP A 148 -1.84 -6.11 3.87
C TRP A 148 -3.22 -6.77 3.83
N VAL A 149 -3.56 -7.46 4.92
CA VAL A 149 -4.90 -8.00 5.13
C VAL A 149 -5.69 -7.07 6.04
N GLY A 150 -6.90 -6.73 5.60
CA GLY A 150 -7.83 -5.93 6.38
C GLY A 150 -8.44 -6.70 7.54
N GLU A 151 -8.99 -5.94 8.49
CA GLU A 151 -9.63 -6.48 9.69
C GLU A 151 -10.75 -7.49 9.39
N ARG A 152 -11.48 -7.29 8.29
CA ARG A 152 -12.66 -8.08 7.92
C ARG A 152 -12.38 -9.22 6.94
N THR A 153 -11.14 -9.36 6.47
CA THR A 153 -10.72 -10.37 5.47
C THR A 153 -9.63 -11.30 6.00
N ARG A 154 -9.28 -11.20 7.29
CA ARG A 154 -8.22 -11.97 7.95
C ARG A 154 -8.69 -13.26 8.63
N GLN A 155 -9.81 -13.83 8.21
CA GLN A 155 -10.26 -15.12 8.74
C GLN A 155 -9.17 -16.17 8.49
N LEU A 156 -8.82 -16.98 9.50
CA LEU A 156 -7.69 -17.91 9.45
C LEU A 156 -7.79 -18.89 8.26
N ASP A 157 -8.99 -19.40 8.02
CA ASP A 157 -9.32 -20.30 6.90
C ASP A 157 -9.94 -19.54 5.71
N GLY A 158 -9.81 -18.22 5.69
CA GLY A 158 -10.34 -17.34 4.66
C GLY A 158 -9.48 -17.31 3.40
N ALA A 159 -10.09 -16.93 2.28
CA ALA A 159 -9.44 -16.90 0.97
C ALA A 159 -8.23 -15.97 0.92
N HIS A 160 -8.25 -14.83 1.63
CA HIS A 160 -7.13 -13.87 1.64
C HIS A 160 -5.90 -14.40 2.38
N VAL A 161 -6.10 -15.05 3.54
CA VAL A 161 -5.00 -15.69 4.28
C VAL A 161 -4.43 -16.84 3.48
N GLU A 162 -5.28 -17.64 2.81
CA GLU A 162 -4.83 -18.72 1.95
C GLU A 162 -4.05 -18.21 0.72
N PHE A 163 -4.52 -17.14 0.08
CA PHE A 163 -3.79 -16.49 -1.03
C PHE A 163 -2.40 -16.01 -0.59
N LEU A 164 -2.33 -15.28 0.52
CA LEU A 164 -1.06 -14.75 1.04
C LEU A 164 -0.13 -15.81 1.61
N ARG A 165 -0.64 -16.99 1.97
CA ARG A 165 0.17 -18.16 2.30
C ARG A 165 0.96 -18.66 1.08
N GLY A 166 0.42 -18.48 -0.13
CA GLY A 166 1.00 -18.97 -1.38
C GLY A 166 2.01 -18.04 -2.04
N VAL A 167 2.07 -16.76 -1.67
CA VAL A 167 2.95 -15.75 -2.28
C VAL A 167 4.02 -15.24 -1.34
N ILE A 168 5.22 -14.95 -1.85
CA ILE A 168 6.37 -14.45 -1.09
C ILE A 168 6.44 -12.94 -1.24
N ILE A 169 5.91 -12.22 -0.25
CA ILE A 169 5.91 -10.76 -0.22
C ILE A 169 5.90 -10.26 1.23
N PRO A 170 6.57 -9.14 1.58
CA PRO A 170 6.34 -8.48 2.85
C PRO A 170 4.82 -8.27 3.07
N LEU A 171 4.35 -8.64 4.26
CA LEU A 171 2.93 -8.60 4.60
C LEU A 171 2.69 -7.88 5.92
N ALA A 172 1.56 -7.19 5.98
CA ALA A 172 1.05 -6.62 7.21
C ALA A 172 -0.35 -7.14 7.52
N LEU A 173 -0.69 -7.19 8.80
CA LEU A 173 -2.00 -7.61 9.28
C LEU A 173 -2.61 -6.48 10.09
N ARG A 174 -3.81 -6.03 9.71
CA ARG A 174 -4.51 -5.02 10.51
C ARG A 174 -5.18 -5.67 11.71
N LEU A 175 -4.70 -5.31 12.90
CA LEU A 175 -5.28 -5.71 14.19
C LEU A 175 -6.10 -4.57 14.81
N ASN A 176 -7.01 -4.91 15.71
CA ASN A 176 -7.77 -3.94 16.50
C ASN A 176 -7.61 -4.26 18.00
N ALA A 177 -8.02 -3.33 18.87
CA ALA A 177 -7.87 -3.49 20.32
C ALA A 177 -8.68 -4.64 20.94
N SER A 178 -9.69 -5.16 20.24
CA SER A 178 -10.53 -6.27 20.73
C SER A 178 -10.03 -7.66 20.30
N GLN A 179 -8.91 -7.73 19.59
CA GLN A 179 -8.38 -9.00 19.08
C GLN A 179 -7.39 -9.65 20.03
N SER A 180 -7.48 -10.97 20.13
CA SER A 180 -6.53 -11.76 20.92
C SER A 180 -5.17 -11.83 20.22
N LEU A 181 -4.09 -11.74 21.00
CA LEU A 181 -2.73 -12.03 20.53
C LEU A 181 -2.65 -13.44 19.90
N GLU A 182 -3.45 -14.38 20.40
CA GLU A 182 -3.57 -15.74 19.86
C GLU A 182 -3.97 -15.76 18.38
N LEU A 183 -4.91 -14.89 17.97
CA LEU A 183 -5.31 -14.81 16.57
C LEU A 183 -4.16 -14.29 15.68
N ALA A 184 -3.42 -13.28 16.15
CA ALA A 184 -2.25 -12.78 15.45
C ALA A 184 -1.16 -13.86 15.33
N PHE A 185 -0.93 -14.63 16.39
CA PHE A 185 -0.01 -15.75 16.40
C PHE A 185 -0.42 -16.86 15.42
N ASN A 186 -1.68 -17.28 15.44
CA ASN A 186 -2.20 -18.32 14.55
C ASN A 186 -2.11 -17.92 13.08
N ILE A 187 -2.41 -16.66 12.75
CA ILE A 187 -2.25 -16.13 11.38
C ILE A 187 -0.77 -16.09 11.00
N SER A 188 0.10 -15.63 11.90
CA SER A 188 1.55 -15.60 11.67
C SER A 188 2.09 -17.00 11.35
N GLU A 189 1.78 -17.99 12.17
CA GLU A 189 2.19 -19.39 11.94
C GLU A 189 1.63 -19.95 10.63
N ARG A 190 0.39 -19.60 10.28
CA ARG A 190 -0.21 -19.99 9.00
C ARG A 190 0.53 -19.42 7.79
N LEU A 191 0.96 -18.16 7.87
CA LEU A 191 1.66 -17.45 6.79
C LEU A 191 3.16 -17.76 6.72
N LYS A 192 3.74 -18.33 7.78
CA LYS A 192 5.17 -18.61 7.93
C LYS A 192 5.73 -19.65 6.96
N LYS A 193 4.87 -20.57 6.48
CA LYS A 193 5.28 -21.67 5.60
C LYS A 193 5.94 -21.09 4.33
N ASN A 194 7.22 -21.39 4.10
CA ASN A 194 8.09 -20.92 3.01
C ASN A 194 8.70 -19.50 3.14
N ARG A 195 8.55 -18.81 4.28
CA ARG A 195 9.15 -17.48 4.52
C ARG A 195 10.45 -17.50 5.34
N ILE A 196 10.83 -18.68 5.85
CA ILE A 196 12.00 -18.87 6.69
C ILE A 196 13.21 -19.11 5.78
N GLY A 197 13.96 -18.06 5.48
CA GLY A 197 15.17 -18.12 4.64
C GLY A 197 15.65 -16.77 4.11
N SER A 198 14.80 -15.75 4.11
CA SER A 198 15.17 -14.37 3.79
C SER A 198 15.21 -13.53 5.07
N ASP A 199 16.21 -12.64 5.19
CA ASP A 199 16.32 -11.55 6.17
C ASP A 199 15.14 -10.55 6.08
N LEU A 200 13.91 -11.05 6.15
CA LEU A 200 12.70 -10.25 6.17
C LEU A 200 12.45 -9.84 7.62
N ASN A 201 12.92 -8.64 7.95
CA ASN A 201 12.35 -7.82 9.01
C ASN A 201 10.82 -7.83 8.86
N SER A 202 10.17 -8.73 9.58
CA SER A 202 8.72 -8.79 9.69
C SER A 202 8.27 -7.53 10.40
N ILE A 203 7.86 -6.52 9.63
CA ILE A 203 7.22 -5.32 10.15
C ILE A 203 5.82 -5.74 10.61
N PHE A 204 5.74 -6.23 11.84
CA PHE A 204 4.48 -6.30 12.58
C PHE A 204 4.17 -4.89 13.07
N SER A 205 3.35 -4.13 12.34
CA SER A 205 2.72 -2.93 12.91
C SER A 205 1.51 -3.37 13.73
N LEU A 206 1.60 -3.22 15.05
CA LEU A 206 0.45 -3.25 15.98
C LEU A 206 -0.32 -1.93 15.91
#